data_AF-A0A931GK94-F1
#
_entry.id   AF-A0A931GK94-F1
#
_cell.length_a   1.000
_cell.length_b   1.000
_cell.length_c   1.000
_cell.angle_alpha   90.00
_cell.angle_beta   90.00
_cell.angle_gamma   90.00
#
_symmetry.space_group_name_H-M   'P 1'
#
loop_
_entity.id
_entity.type
_entity.pdbx_description
1 polymer ?
#
loop_
_entity_poly.entity_id
_entity_poly.type
_entity_poly.pdbx_seq_one_letter_code
_entity_poly.pdbx_strand_id
1 'polypeptide(L)'
;MFTTGWGDPIHPDSVGWLMTKTIRAYNQPKDGPRPAKPLPHARVHDLRHIHATTLLLAGVPVHVVAARLGHADPAITLRVYAHVIRSAEVAAAEVFARVMGEVA
;
A
#
# COMPACT_ATOMS: atom_id res chain seq x y z
N MET A 1 4.68 -20.07 -2.53
CA MET A 1 4.50 -20.09 -1.06
C MET A 1 5.78 -19.57 -0.43
N PHE A 2 5.72 -18.80 0.66
CA PHE A 2 6.94 -18.41 1.38
C PHE A 2 7.39 -19.60 2.22
N THR A 3 8.56 -20.15 1.90
CA THR A 3 9.11 -21.33 2.56
C THR A 3 10.46 -21.04 3.19
N THR A 4 10.84 -21.85 4.17
CA THR A 4 12.22 -21.91 4.67
C THR A 4 13.14 -22.51 3.60
N GLY A 5 14.45 -22.48 3.81
CA GLY A 5 15.43 -23.14 2.94
C GLY A 5 15.26 -24.67 2.84
N TRP A 6 14.41 -25.24 3.70
CA TRP A 6 14.09 -26.67 3.75
C TRP A 6 12.71 -26.99 3.17
N GLY A 7 11.98 -25.98 2.67
CA GLY A 7 10.67 -26.14 2.03
C GLY A 7 9.46 -26.01 2.96
N ASP A 8 9.67 -25.88 4.27
CA ASP A 8 8.57 -25.73 5.23
C ASP A 8 7.89 -24.36 5.13
N PRO A 9 6.58 -24.26 5.43
CA PRO A 9 5.88 -22.98 5.53
C PRO A 9 6.55 -22.03 6.52
N ILE A 10 6.77 -20.78 6.12
CA ILE A 10 7.27 -19.77 7.05
C ILE A 10 6.18 -19.41 8.09
N HIS A 11 6.57 -19.25 9.36
CA HIS A 11 5.65 -18.76 10.39
C HIS A 11 5.27 -17.29 10.10
N PRO A 12 4.01 -16.86 10.29
CA PRO A 12 3.56 -15.50 9.96
C PRO A 12 4.40 -14.38 10.61
N ASP A 13 4.78 -14.56 11.88
CA ASP A 13 5.58 -13.57 12.62
C ASP A 13 6.99 -13.38 12.06
N SER A 14 7.54 -14.41 11.41
CA SER A 14 8.86 -14.34 10.78
C SER A 14 8.89 -13.34 9.62
N VAL A 15 7.74 -13.12 8.95
CA VAL A 15 7.62 -12.15 7.86
C VAL A 15 7.70 -10.72 8.40
N GLY A 16 7.07 -10.45 9.54
CA GLY A 16 7.16 -9.17 10.25
C GLY A 16 8.60 -8.81 10.61
N TRP A 17 9.29 -9.78 11.22
CA TRP A 17 10.69 -9.64 11.62
C TRP A 17 11.63 -9.39 10.42
N LEU A 18 11.37 -10.04 9.28
CA LEU A 18 12.20 -9.90 8.08
C LEU A 18 12.25 -8.45 7.58
N MET A 19 11.11 -7.75 7.53
CA MET A 19 11.06 -6.34 7.10
C MET A 19 11.93 -5.44 7.99
N THR A 20 11.75 -5.54 9.31
CA THR A 20 12.53 -4.75 10.28
C THR A 20 14.02 -5.05 10.19
N LYS A 21 14.39 -6.33 10.02
CA LYS A 21 15.78 -6.75 9.85
C LYS A 21 16.39 -6.18 8.57
N THR A 22 15.67 -6.22 7.46
CA THR A 22 16.14 -5.70 6.17
C THR A 22 16.34 -4.19 6.20
N ILE A 23 15.39 -3.43 6.77
CA ILE A 23 15.51 -1.99 6.95
C ILE A 23 16.72 -1.64 7.83
N ARG A 24 16.92 -2.38 8.92
CA ARG A 24 18.08 -2.19 9.80
C ARG A 24 19.39 -2.49 9.08
N ALA A 25 19.46 -3.59 8.33
CA ALA A 25 20.64 -3.98 7.58
C ALA A 25 21.00 -2.96 6.50
N TYR A 26 20.00 -2.37 5.82
CA TYR A 26 20.21 -1.29 4.85
C TYR A 26 20.71 0.00 5.52
N ASN A 27 20.11 0.39 6.65
CA ASN A 27 20.47 1.63 7.36
C ASN A 27 21.82 1.54 8.06
N GLN A 28 22.22 0.35 8.48
CA GLN A 28 23.46 0.07 9.22
C GLN A 28 24.14 -1.17 8.63
N PRO A 29 24.70 -1.05 7.41
CA PRO A 29 25.41 -2.16 6.79
C PRO A 29 26.66 -2.50 7.62
N LYS A 30 26.99 -3.80 7.70
CA LYS A 30 28.23 -4.26 8.35
C LYS A 30 29.45 -3.86 7.54
N ASP A 31 29.33 -3.93 6.22
CA ASP A 31 30.39 -3.66 5.26
C ASP A 31 29.93 -2.53 4.33
N GLY A 32 30.70 -1.45 4.28
CA GLY A 32 30.45 -0.30 3.39
C GLY A 32 29.86 0.94 4.09
N PRO A 33 29.71 2.04 3.32
CA PRO A 33 29.23 3.30 3.86
C PRO A 33 27.73 3.24 4.17
N ARG A 34 27.30 3.99 5.19
CA ARG A 34 25.87 4.18 5.47
C ARG A 34 25.21 4.94 4.31
N PRO A 35 23.94 4.64 3.99
CA PRO A 35 23.24 5.36 2.95
C PRO A 35 23.10 6.85 3.30
N ALA A 36 23.19 7.73 2.31
CA ALA A 36 23.00 9.17 2.49
C ALA A 36 21.61 9.50 3.06
N LYS A 37 20.60 8.66 2.75
CA LYS A 37 19.25 8.76 3.28
C LYS A 37 18.80 7.41 3.86
N PRO A 38 18.74 7.27 5.19
CA PRO A 38 18.19 6.08 5.83
C PRO A 38 16.72 5.86 5.47
N LEU A 39 16.33 4.60 5.37
CA LEU A 39 14.93 4.21 5.25
C LEU A 39 14.20 4.41 6.60
N PRO A 40 12.96 4.91 6.58
CA PRO A 40 12.15 5.02 7.78
C PRO A 40 11.75 3.64 8.31
N HIS A 41 11.28 3.60 9.55
CA HIS A 41 10.67 2.41 10.10
C HIS A 41 9.38 2.07 9.33
N ALA A 42 9.25 0.82 8.88
CA ALA A 42 8.07 0.32 8.19
C ALA A 42 7.77 -1.13 8.60
N ARG A 43 6.48 -1.48 8.58
CA ARG A 43 5.94 -2.80 8.91
C ARG A 43 5.47 -3.48 7.63
N VAL A 44 5.33 -4.80 7.68
CA VAL A 44 4.76 -5.58 6.56
C VAL A 44 3.35 -5.13 6.20
N HIS A 45 2.53 -4.76 7.20
CA HIS A 45 1.18 -4.26 6.96
C HIS A 45 1.16 -2.95 6.16
N ASP A 46 2.23 -2.16 6.20
CA ASP A 46 2.31 -0.92 5.43
C ASP A 46 2.42 -1.21 3.92
N LEU A 47 2.90 -2.40 3.51
CA LEU A 47 2.83 -2.84 2.11
C LEU A 47 1.39 -3.03 1.63
N ARG A 48 0.50 -3.54 2.51
CA ARG A 48 -0.93 -3.65 2.21
C ARG A 48 -1.56 -2.28 2.05
N HIS A 49 -1.14 -1.31 2.86
CA HIS A 49 -1.56 0.08 2.72
C HIS A 49 -1.09 0.71 1.43
N ILE A 50 0.19 0.54 1.06
CA ILE A 50 0.73 1.05 -0.20
C ILE A 50 -0.05 0.46 -1.39
N HIS A 51 -0.24 -0.86 -1.42
CA HIS A 51 -0.97 -1.54 -2.50
C HIS A 51 -2.39 -0.98 -2.68
N ALA A 52 -3.12 -0.81 -1.58
CA ALA A 52 -4.48 -0.26 -1.63
C ALA A 52 -4.50 1.21 -2.09
N THR A 53 -3.64 2.05 -1.52
CA THR A 53 -3.53 3.47 -1.89
C THR A 53 -3.15 3.64 -3.36
N THR A 54 -2.21 2.86 -3.89
CA THR A 54 -1.83 2.90 -5.31
C THR A 54 -3.01 2.57 -6.21
N LEU A 55 -3.80 1.53 -5.90
CA LEU A 55 -4.97 1.18 -6.71
C LEU A 55 -6.06 2.26 -6.66
N LEU A 56 -6.31 2.84 -5.48
CA LEU A 56 -7.29 3.91 -5.33
C LEU A 56 -6.87 5.18 -6.08
N LEU A 57 -5.59 5.56 -6.02
CA LEU A 57 -5.05 6.68 -6.80
C LEU A 57 -5.09 6.43 -8.30
N ALA A 58 -4.99 5.18 -8.74
CA ALA A 58 -5.18 4.79 -10.14
C ALA A 58 -6.66 4.77 -10.57
N GLY A 59 -7.60 5.17 -9.70
CA GLY A 59 -9.03 5.24 -10.00
C GLY A 59 -9.76 3.90 -9.92
N VAL A 60 -9.15 2.85 -9.36
CA VAL A 60 -9.82 1.55 -9.18
C VAL A 60 -10.96 1.71 -8.16
N PRO A 61 -12.19 1.26 -8.48
CA PRO A 61 -13.32 1.41 -7.57
C PRO A 61 -13.06 0.77 -6.20
N VAL A 62 -13.48 1.46 -5.14
CA VAL A 62 -13.22 1.05 -3.74
C VAL A 62 -13.73 -0.36 -3.42
N HIS A 63 -14.85 -0.80 -4.00
CA HIS A 63 -15.39 -2.13 -3.80
C HIS A 63 -14.50 -3.23 -4.41
N VAL A 64 -13.86 -2.95 -5.55
CA VAL A 64 -12.89 -3.88 -6.19
C VAL A 64 -11.63 -3.98 -5.35
N VAL A 65 -11.12 -2.84 -4.86
CA VAL A 65 -9.96 -2.82 -3.96
C VAL A 65 -10.29 -3.56 -2.65
N ALA A 66 -11.47 -3.35 -2.08
CA ALA A 66 -11.92 -4.04 -0.87
C ALA A 66 -11.99 -5.57 -1.05
N ALA A 67 -12.59 -6.03 -2.16
CA ALA A 67 -12.65 -7.45 -2.49
C ALA A 67 -11.25 -8.05 -2.67
N ARG A 68 -10.34 -7.35 -3.36
CA ARG A 68 -8.94 -7.77 -3.55
C ARG A 68 -8.18 -7.89 -2.22
N LEU A 69 -8.48 -7.01 -1.28
CA LEU A 69 -7.91 -7.03 0.07
C LEU A 69 -8.54 -8.14 0.95
N GLY A 70 -9.68 -8.71 0.55
CA GLY A 70 -10.42 -9.69 1.35
C GLY A 70 -11.20 -9.04 2.49
N HIS A 71 -11.58 -7.76 2.37
CA HIS A 71 -12.48 -7.13 3.34
C HIS A 71 -13.92 -7.59 3.09
N ALA A 72 -14.54 -8.18 4.11
CA ALA A 72 -15.95 -8.58 4.05
C ALA A 72 -16.90 -7.38 3.90
N ASP A 73 -16.49 -6.22 4.42
CA ASP A 73 -17.21 -4.95 4.32
C ASP A 73 -16.34 -3.89 3.61
N PRO A 74 -16.76 -3.42 2.41
CA PRO A 74 -16.07 -2.34 1.69
C PRO A 74 -15.96 -1.02 2.47
N ALA A 75 -16.85 -0.77 3.45
CA ALA A 75 -16.77 0.43 4.29
C ALA A 75 -15.49 0.45 5.13
N ILE A 76 -14.88 -0.69 5.43
CA ILE A 76 -13.55 -0.75 6.08
C ILE A 76 -12.51 -0.07 5.19
N THR A 77 -12.46 -0.41 3.91
CA THR A 77 -11.54 0.21 2.93
C THR A 77 -11.82 1.69 2.81
N LEU A 78 -13.10 2.07 2.71
CA LEU A 78 -13.48 3.48 2.59
C LEU A 78 -13.01 4.30 3.80
N ARG A 79 -13.23 3.81 5.02
CA ARG A 79 -12.79 4.50 6.25
C ARG A 79 -11.26 4.64 6.32
N VAL A 80 -10.54 3.58 5.97
CA VAL A 80 -9.06 3.58 6.05
C VAL A 80 -8.44 4.52 5.01
N TYR A 81 -9.00 4.59 3.79
CA TYR A 81 -8.41 5.34 2.67
C TYR A 81 -9.20 6.59 2.26
N ALA A 82 -10.15 7.05 3.07
CA ALA A 82 -10.95 8.26 2.78
C ALA A 82 -10.10 9.48 2.44
N HIS A 83 -8.92 9.62 3.05
CA HIS A 83 -8.00 10.71 2.76
C HIS A 83 -7.46 10.69 1.32
N VAL A 84 -7.22 9.51 0.75
CA VAL A 84 -6.79 9.32 -0.64
C VAL A 84 -7.92 9.65 -1.60
N ILE A 85 -9.15 9.30 -1.23
CA ILE A 85 -10.33 9.57 -2.06
C ILE A 85 -10.61 11.07 -2.12
N ARG A 86 -10.43 11.81 -1.02
CA ARG A 86 -10.54 13.28 -1.02
C ARG A 86 -9.56 13.94 -1.99
N SER A 87 -8.33 13.44 -2.12
CA SER A 87 -7.39 13.97 -3.12
C SER A 87 -7.83 13.69 -4.58
N ALA A 88 -8.68 12.68 -4.79
CA ALA A 88 -9.25 12.37 -6.11
C ALA A 88 -10.51 13.19 -6.45
N GLU A 89 -11.10 13.93 -5.49
CA GLU A 89 -12.32 14.72 -5.75
C GLU A 89 -12.10 15.85 -6.75
N VAL A 90 -10.91 16.46 -6.77
CA VAL A 90 -10.57 17.49 -7.76
C VAL A 90 -10.64 16.92 -9.18
N ALA A 91 -10.05 15.74 -9.40
CA ALA A 91 -10.11 15.06 -10.69
C ALA A 91 -11.55 14.65 -11.06
N ALA A 92 -12.37 14.24 -10.08
CA ALA A 92 -13.78 13.93 -10.31
C ALA A 92 -14.58 15.17 -10.76
N ALA A 93 -14.33 16.33 -10.13
CA ALA A 93 -14.96 17.59 -10.50
C ALA A 93 -14.56 18.04 -11.91
N GLU A 94 -13.29 17.90 -12.29
CA GLU A 94 -12.80 18.19 -13.65
C GLU A 94 -13.47 17.30 -14.70
N VAL A 95 -13.61 16.00 -14.42
CA VAL A 95 -14.31 15.07 -15.33
C VAL A 95 -15.77 15.48 -15.50
N PHE A 96 -16.46 15.83 -14.41
CA PHE A 96 -17.84 16.29 -14.46
C PHE A 96 -17.97 17.58 -15.28
N ALA A 97 -17.09 18.57 -15.03
CA ALA A 97 -17.08 19.82 -15.77
C ALA A 97 -16.87 19.61 -17.28
N ARG A 98 -15.94 18.71 -17.67
CA ARG A 98 -15.73 18.34 -19.07
C ARG A 98 -16.99 17.75 -19.71
N VAL A 99 -17.61 16.77 -19.06
CA VAL A 99 -18.81 16.10 -19.59
C VAL A 99 -19.97 17.10 -19.75
N MET A 100 -20.15 18.01 -18.79
CA MET A 100 -21.20 19.03 -18.89
C MET A 100 -20.89 20.12 -19.93
N GLY A 101 -19.62 20.45 -20.13
CA GLY A 101 -19.17 21.43 -21.13
C GLY A 101 -19.24 20.93 -22.58
N GLU A 102 -19.19 19.62 -22.80
CA GLU A 102 -19.38 19.02 -24.14
C GLU A 102 -20.87 18.97 -24.57
N VAL A 103 -21.80 19.19 -23.64
CA VAL A 103 -23.25 19.11 -23.87
C VAL A 103 -23.90 20.50 -24.09
N ALA A 104 -23.12 21.58 -23.99
CA ALA A 104 -23.55 22.97 -24.21
C ALA A 104 -23.01 23.53 -25.53
#